data_AF-A0A3D0PFV4-F1
#
_entry.id   AF-A0A3D0PFV4-F1
#
_cell.length_a   1.000
_cell.length_b   1.000
_cell.length_c   1.000
_cell.angle_alpha   90.00
_cell.angle_beta   90.00
_cell.angle_gamma   90.00
#
_symmetry.space_group_name_H-M   'P 1'
#
loop_
_entity.id
_entity.type
_entity.pdbx_description
1 polymer ?
#
loop_
_entity_poly.entity_id
_entity_poly.type
_entity_poly.pdbx_seq_one_letter_code
_entity_poly.pdbx_strand_id
1 'polypeptide(L)'
;MRKDDKKKLIWGIIVVAAIVGIYFAIMESSAPGKLYAFAECLKDKDAVFYGAFWCPHCQNQKALFGKSAKFLPYVECSSPDGRSQLKICQDKKIDGYPTWIFADGERKSGEIALEELAEKTGCRLPQ
;
A
#
# COMPACT_ATOMS: atom_id res chain seq x y z
N MET A 1 -21.28 -30.74 -41.29
CA MET A 1 -20.23 -30.42 -40.29
C MET A 1 -20.14 -31.55 -39.29
N ARG A 2 -18.97 -32.17 -39.14
CA ARG A 2 -18.78 -33.38 -38.32
C ARG A 2 -18.89 -33.04 -36.83
N LYS A 3 -19.44 -33.94 -36.02
CA LYS A 3 -19.64 -33.76 -34.56
C LYS A 3 -18.34 -33.39 -33.83
N ASP A 4 -17.21 -33.89 -34.32
CA ASP A 4 -15.89 -33.65 -33.76
C ASP A 4 -15.36 -32.24 -34.08
N ASP A 5 -15.73 -31.67 -35.23
CA ASP A 5 -15.32 -30.31 -35.62
C ASP A 5 -16.07 -29.26 -34.76
N LYS A 6 -17.35 -29.53 -34.41
CA LYS A 6 -18.11 -28.73 -33.43
C LYS A 6 -17.46 -28.73 -32.05
N LYS A 7 -16.98 -29.90 -31.58
CA LYS A 7 -16.31 -30.01 -30.26
C LYS A 7 -15.00 -29.23 -30.22
N LYS A 8 -14.19 -29.30 -31.29
CA LYS A 8 -12.95 -28.53 -31.40
C LYS A 8 -13.20 -27.02 -31.42
N LEU A 9 -14.24 -26.56 -32.12
CA LEU A 9 -14.64 -25.16 -32.14
C LEU A 9 -15.08 -24.68 -30.74
N ILE A 10 -15.92 -25.46 -30.05
CA ILE A 10 -16.37 -25.14 -28.68
C ILE A 10 -15.18 -25.06 -27.72
N TRP A 11 -14.26 -26.03 -27.78
CA TRP A 11 -13.08 -26.05 -26.92
C TRP A 11 -12.14 -24.86 -27.22
N GLY A 12 -11.97 -24.51 -28.50
CA GLY A 12 -11.22 -23.32 -28.90
C GLY A 12 -11.82 -22.03 -28.34
N ILE A 13 -13.14 -21.88 -28.38
CA ILE A 13 -13.84 -20.72 -27.80
C ILE A 13 -13.65 -20.67 -26.28
N ILE A 14 -13.73 -21.80 -25.58
CA ILE A 14 -13.52 -21.87 -24.13
C ILE A 14 -12.10 -21.45 -23.76
N VAL A 15 -11.09 -21.91 -24.50
CA VAL A 15 -9.68 -21.53 -24.28
C VAL A 15 -9.49 -20.03 -24.50
N VAL A 16 -10.02 -19.50 -25.60
CA VAL A 16 -9.92 -18.05 -25.88
C VAL A 16 -10.62 -17.25 -24.79
N ALA A 17 -11.82 -17.65 -24.36
CA ALA A 17 -12.53 -17.00 -23.27
C ALA A 17 -11.76 -17.05 -21.94
N ALA A 18 -11.10 -18.17 -21.63
CA ALA A 18 -10.28 -18.32 -20.44
C ALA A 18 -9.04 -17.40 -20.49
N ILE A 19 -8.35 -17.33 -21.63
CA ILE A 19 -7.18 -16.44 -21.83
C ILE A 19 -7.59 -14.97 -21.69
N VAL A 20 -8.72 -14.58 -22.30
CA VAL A 20 -9.26 -13.22 -22.19
C VAL A 20 -9.65 -12.90 -20.74
N GLY A 21 -10.31 -13.82 -20.04
CA GLY A 21 -10.65 -13.64 -18.62
C GLY A 21 -9.42 -13.47 -17.72
N ILE A 22 -8.37 -14.28 -17.93
CA ILE A 22 -7.10 -14.14 -17.22
C ILE A 22 -6.45 -12.79 -17.54
N TYR A 23 -6.43 -12.36 -18.80
CA TYR A 23 -5.89 -11.08 -19.21
C TYR A 23 -6.58 -9.90 -18.50
N PHE A 24 -7.92 -9.88 -18.45
CA PHE A 24 -8.67 -8.84 -17.74
C PHE A 24 -8.43 -8.86 -16.22
N ALA A 25 -8.38 -10.04 -15.61
CA ALA A 25 -8.08 -10.18 -14.17
C ALA A 25 -6.69 -9.63 -13.81
N ILE A 26 -5.68 -9.89 -14.65
CA ILE A 26 -4.33 -9.34 -14.46
C ILE A 26 -4.36 -7.81 -14.58
N MET A 27 -5.05 -7.26 -15.59
CA MET A 27 -5.13 -5.81 -15.80
C MET A 27 -5.77 -5.09 -14.60
N GLU A 28 -6.84 -5.62 -14.04
CA GLU A 28 -7.52 -5.06 -12.87
C GLU A 28 -6.66 -5.09 -11.59
N SER A 29 -5.84 -6.13 -11.42
CA SER A 29 -4.92 -6.23 -10.28
C SER A 29 -3.76 -5.22 -10.33
N SER A 30 -3.41 -4.74 -11.53
CA SER A 30 -2.23 -3.91 -11.79
C SER A 30 -2.44 -2.41 -11.60
N ALA A 31 -3.69 -1.94 -11.60
CA ALA A 31 -4.01 -0.52 -11.43
C ALA A 31 -3.61 -0.02 -10.03
N PRO A 32 -2.92 1.14 -9.92
CA PRO A 32 -2.66 1.78 -8.64
C PRO A 32 -3.96 2.09 -7.89
N GLY A 33 -3.93 2.04 -6.55
CA GLY A 33 -5.08 2.41 -5.74
C GLY A 33 -5.41 3.91 -5.86
N LYS A 34 -6.65 4.29 -5.48
CA LYS A 34 -7.13 5.69 -5.53
C LYS A 34 -6.21 6.68 -4.82
N LEU A 35 -5.52 6.24 -3.77
CA LEU A 35 -4.63 7.05 -2.94
C LEU A 35 -3.17 7.00 -3.38
N TYR A 36 -2.85 6.46 -4.56
CA TYR A 36 -1.48 6.38 -5.06
C TYR A 36 -0.79 7.75 -5.08
N ALA A 37 -1.39 8.75 -5.73
CA ALA A 37 -0.82 10.10 -5.82
C ALA A 37 -0.69 10.77 -4.44
N PHE A 38 -1.61 10.48 -3.52
CA PHE A 38 -1.54 10.99 -2.16
C PHE A 38 -0.35 10.36 -1.40
N ALA A 39 -0.18 9.04 -1.47
CA ALA A 39 0.94 8.34 -0.82
C ALA A 39 2.31 8.79 -1.38
N GLU A 40 2.44 8.97 -2.69
CA GLU A 40 3.66 9.51 -3.31
C GLU A 40 3.92 10.95 -2.86
N CYS A 41 2.89 11.79 -2.79
CA CYS A 41 3.04 13.15 -2.29
C CYS A 41 3.53 13.18 -0.83
N LEU A 42 3.04 12.29 0.05
CA LEU A 42 3.55 12.20 1.43
C LEU A 42 5.06 11.91 1.47
N LYS A 43 5.53 11.04 0.56
CA LYS A 43 6.95 10.75 0.40
C LYS A 43 7.73 11.97 -0.09
N ASP A 44 7.21 12.68 -1.10
CA ASP A 44 7.83 13.91 -1.63
C ASP A 44 7.86 15.06 -0.61
N LYS A 45 6.98 15.01 0.39
CA LYS A 45 6.89 15.96 1.50
C LYS A 45 7.63 15.52 2.76
N ASP A 46 8.48 14.50 2.66
CA ASP A 46 9.28 13.97 3.77
C ASP A 46 8.45 13.62 5.02
N ALA A 47 7.19 13.22 4.83
CA ALA A 47 6.32 12.72 5.89
C ALA A 47 6.56 11.22 6.07
N VAL A 48 7.45 10.83 6.97
CA VAL A 48 7.91 9.44 7.10
C VAL A 48 7.10 8.68 8.15
N PHE A 49 6.60 7.50 7.77
CA PHE A 49 5.83 6.59 8.62
C PHE A 49 6.74 5.48 9.17
N TYR A 50 7.05 5.54 10.45
CA TYR A 50 7.79 4.51 11.18
C TYR A 50 6.82 3.53 11.85
N GLY A 51 7.02 2.23 11.65
CA GLY A 51 6.20 1.23 12.33
C GLY A 51 6.72 -0.19 12.18
N ALA A 52 5.97 -1.16 12.69
CA ALA A 52 6.32 -2.57 12.61
C ALA A 52 5.31 -3.40 11.80
N PHE A 53 5.76 -4.42 11.06
CA PHE A 53 4.87 -5.29 10.30
C PHE A 53 3.79 -6.00 11.15
N TRP A 54 4.11 -6.33 12.40
CA TRP A 54 3.22 -7.02 13.34
C TRP A 54 2.33 -6.07 14.14
N CYS A 55 2.53 -4.75 14.04
CA CYS A 55 1.84 -3.76 14.86
C CYS A 55 0.40 -3.54 14.34
N PRO A 56 -0.66 -3.80 15.15
CA PRO A 56 -2.05 -3.67 14.70
C PRO A 56 -2.41 -2.26 14.23
N HIS A 57 -2.01 -1.24 14.98
CA HIS A 57 -2.23 0.16 14.61
C HIS A 57 -1.52 0.55 13.31
N CYS A 58 -0.37 -0.07 13.03
CA CYS A 58 0.36 0.12 11.79
C CYS A 58 -0.35 -0.53 10.61
N GLN A 59 -0.99 -1.68 10.83
CA GLN A 59 -1.83 -2.34 9.85
C GLN A 59 -3.10 -1.51 9.57
N ASN A 60 -3.73 -0.94 10.60
CA ASN A 60 -4.86 -0.03 10.46
C ASN A 60 -4.48 1.22 9.65
N GLN A 61 -3.35 1.86 9.98
CA GLN A 61 -2.83 2.99 9.22
C GLN A 61 -2.64 2.62 7.73
N LYS A 62 -2.04 1.46 7.45
CA LYS A 62 -1.86 0.96 6.06
C LYS A 62 -3.20 0.67 5.39
N ALA A 63 -4.19 0.16 6.14
CA ALA A 63 -5.52 -0.16 5.61
C ALA A 63 -6.25 1.08 5.07
N LEU A 64 -6.04 2.26 5.67
CA LEU A 64 -6.57 3.54 5.15
C LEU A 64 -6.12 3.81 3.70
N PHE A 65 -4.94 3.31 3.29
CA PHE A 65 -4.38 3.50 1.95
C PHE A 65 -4.74 2.37 0.97
N GLY A 66 -5.26 1.24 1.47
CA GLY A 66 -5.61 0.06 0.67
C GLY A 66 -4.46 -0.41 -0.22
N LYS A 67 -4.74 -0.62 -1.53
CA LYS A 67 -3.73 -0.99 -2.54
C LYS A 67 -2.57 0.02 -2.64
N SER A 68 -2.76 1.25 -2.15
CA SER A 68 -1.78 2.33 -2.22
C SER A 68 -0.77 2.29 -1.06
N ALA A 69 -0.99 1.45 -0.04
CA ALA A 69 -0.11 1.36 1.12
C ALA A 69 1.35 1.02 0.77
N LYS A 70 1.57 0.30 -0.35
CA LYS A 70 2.90 -0.05 -0.87
C LYS A 70 3.72 1.16 -1.33
N PHE A 71 3.10 2.31 -1.51
CA PHE A 71 3.74 3.57 -1.92
C PHE A 71 3.97 4.52 -0.75
N LEU A 72 3.53 4.14 0.46
CA LEU A 72 3.77 4.95 1.65
C LEU A 72 5.28 5.09 1.89
N PRO A 73 5.74 6.25 2.40
CA PRO A 73 7.09 6.45 2.93
C PRO A 73 7.28 5.69 4.26
N TYR A 74 7.11 4.37 4.23
CA TYR A 74 7.15 3.49 5.38
C TYR A 74 8.57 3.01 5.68
N VAL A 75 8.98 3.11 6.94
CA VAL A 75 10.20 2.52 7.48
C VAL A 75 9.83 1.40 8.45
N GLU A 76 10.27 0.18 8.12
CA GLU A 76 10.18 -0.96 9.03
C GLU A 76 11.12 -0.74 10.20
N CYS A 77 10.57 -0.82 11.40
CA CYS A 77 11.30 -0.63 12.65
C CYS A 77 11.57 -1.91 13.39
N SER A 78 10.93 -3.03 13.07
CA SER A 78 11.13 -4.29 13.74
C SER A 78 12.09 -5.20 12.99
N SER A 79 12.93 -5.88 13.75
CA SER A 79 13.69 -7.03 13.27
C SER A 79 12.76 -8.13 12.74
N PRO A 80 13.24 -9.00 11.85
CA PRO A 80 12.40 -10.06 11.26
C PRO A 80 11.78 -11.02 12.29
N ASP A 81 12.40 -11.20 13.46
CA ASP A 81 11.88 -12.03 14.55
C ASP A 81 10.87 -11.30 15.46
N GLY A 82 10.64 -10.00 15.22
CA GLY A 82 9.72 -9.16 15.98
C GLY A 82 10.22 -8.69 17.34
N ARG A 83 11.44 -9.06 17.77
CA ARG A 83 11.87 -8.91 19.17
C ARG A 83 12.67 -7.65 19.45
N SER A 84 13.35 -7.13 18.45
CA SER A 84 14.19 -5.94 18.57
C SER A 84 13.80 -4.86 17.57
N GLN A 85 14.11 -3.60 17.91
CA GLN A 85 13.96 -2.47 17.01
C GLN A 85 15.22 -2.32 16.15
N LEU A 86 15.06 -2.04 14.85
CA LEU A 86 16.16 -1.77 13.93
C LEU A 86 16.83 -0.43 14.24
N LYS A 87 18.16 -0.37 14.03
CA LYS A 87 18.99 0.81 14.36
C LYS A 87 18.47 2.10 13.73
N ILE A 88 17.92 2.05 12.51
CA ILE A 88 17.35 3.22 11.83
C ILE A 88 16.24 3.90 12.66
N CYS A 89 15.44 3.14 13.40
CA CYS A 89 14.39 3.68 14.26
C CYS A 89 14.92 4.04 15.65
N GLN A 90 15.92 3.32 16.17
CA GLN A 90 16.59 3.67 17.42
C GLN A 90 17.30 5.02 17.31
N ASP A 91 18.03 5.26 16.21
CA ASP A 91 18.72 6.52 15.92
C ASP A 91 17.73 7.69 15.80
N LYS A 92 16.51 7.40 15.31
CA LYS A 92 15.40 8.35 15.24
C LYS A 92 14.60 8.45 16.55
N LYS A 93 14.95 7.69 17.59
CA LYS A 93 14.24 7.66 18.88
C LYS A 93 12.74 7.41 18.69
N ILE A 94 12.39 6.31 18.02
CA ILE A 94 11.00 5.90 17.84
C ILE A 94 10.59 5.05 19.05
N ASP A 95 9.79 5.62 19.95
CA ASP A 95 9.41 4.96 21.20
C ASP A 95 8.10 4.15 21.09
N GLY A 96 7.36 4.31 19.99
CA GLY A 96 6.10 3.62 19.73
C GLY A 96 5.70 3.61 18.26
N TYR A 97 4.76 2.74 17.91
CA TYR A 97 4.30 2.55 16.53
C TYR A 97 2.78 2.69 16.42
N PRO A 98 2.24 3.30 15.34
CA PRO A 98 2.94 4.14 14.37
C PRO A 98 3.60 5.36 15.01
N THR A 99 4.64 5.88 14.37
CA THR A 99 5.09 7.26 14.54
C THR A 99 5.28 7.89 13.17
N TRP A 100 4.69 9.05 12.95
CA TRP A 100 4.95 9.90 11.79
C TRP A 100 5.93 11.01 12.18
N ILE A 101 6.91 11.27 11.32
CA ILE A 101 7.80 12.44 11.42
C ILE A 101 7.64 13.25 10.13
N PHE A 102 7.31 14.53 10.26
CA PHE A 102 7.10 15.43 9.13
C PHE A 102 8.37 16.24 8.81
N ALA A 103 8.38 16.95 7.67
CA ALA A 103 9.53 17.72 7.18
C ALA A 103 10.03 18.79 8.17
N ASP A 104 9.12 19.36 8.97
CA ASP A 104 9.44 20.34 10.01
C ASP A 104 9.97 19.70 11.30
N GLY A 105 10.04 18.37 11.37
CA GLY A 105 10.46 17.61 12.54
C GLY A 105 9.34 17.34 13.55
N GLU A 106 8.11 17.83 13.32
CA GLU A 106 6.95 17.49 14.14
C GLU A 106 6.75 15.97 14.13
N ARG A 107 6.36 15.43 15.28
CA ARG A 107 6.10 14.01 15.46
C ARG A 107 4.67 13.79 15.89
N LYS A 108 4.03 12.79 15.29
CA LYS A 108 2.71 12.32 15.72
C LYS A 108 2.74 10.81 15.91
N SER A 109 2.33 10.38 17.09
CA SER A 109 2.25 8.96 17.46
C SER A 109 0.82 8.44 17.27
N GLY A 110 0.69 7.18 16.90
CA GLY A 110 -0.60 6.54 16.67
C GLY A 110 -1.10 6.65 15.23
N GLU A 111 -2.33 6.18 15.03
CA GLU A 111 -3.03 6.27 13.75
C GLU A 111 -3.42 7.72 13.46
N ILE A 112 -3.21 8.17 12.22
CA ILE A 112 -3.51 9.52 11.76
C ILE A 112 -4.49 9.42 10.58
N ALA A 113 -5.55 10.22 10.64
CA ALA A 113 -6.54 10.34 9.58
C ALA A 113 -5.92 10.87 8.28
N LEU A 114 -6.50 10.51 7.13
CA LEU A 114 -6.00 10.92 5.82
C LEU A 114 -6.06 12.46 5.67
N GLU A 115 -7.10 13.07 6.22
CA GLU A 115 -7.34 14.51 6.20
C GLU A 115 -6.27 15.28 7.00
N GLU A 116 -5.85 14.73 8.13
CA GLU A 116 -4.82 15.32 8.97
C GLU A 116 -3.44 15.18 8.33
N LEU A 117 -3.14 14.04 7.69
CA LEU A 117 -1.95 13.88 6.87
C LEU A 117 -1.94 14.87 5.70
N ALA A 118 -3.09 15.10 5.05
CA ALA A 118 -3.24 16.07 3.98
C ALA A 118 -3.01 17.51 4.47
N GLU A 119 -3.57 17.88 5.62
CA GLU A 119 -3.37 19.18 6.25
C GLU A 119 -1.88 19.43 6.57
N LYS A 120 -1.20 18.44 7.18
CA LYS A 120 0.21 18.57 7.57
C LYS A 120 1.18 18.65 6.40
N THR A 121 0.87 17.99 5.29
CA THR A 121 1.78 17.90 4.14
C THR A 121 1.41 18.84 2.99
N GLY A 122 0.19 19.40 3.01
CA GLY A 122 -0.41 20.10 1.87
C GLY A 122 -0.75 19.18 0.69
N CYS A 123 -0.67 17.85 0.87
CA CYS A 123 -1.02 16.87 -0.15
C CYS A 123 -2.54 16.80 -0.31
N ARG A 124 -3.01 16.66 -1.56
CA ARG A 124 -4.44 16.61 -1.86
C ARG A 124 -4.96 15.18 -1.82
N LEU A 125 -6.08 14.97 -1.14
CA LEU A 125 -6.84 13.74 -1.24
C LEU A 125 -7.60 13.70 -2.59
N PRO A 126 -7.75 12.51 -3.20
CA PRO A 126 -8.61 12.33 -4.36
C PRO A 126 -10.08 12.65 -3.97
N GLN A 127 -10.82 13.27 -4.89
CA GLN A 127 -12.25 13.54 -4.74
C GLN A 127 -13.09 12.26 -4.92
#